data_AF-A0A4Q2Z362-F1
#
_entry.id   AF-A0A4Q2Z362-F1
#
_cell.length_a   1.000
_cell.length_b   1.000
_cell.length_c   1.000
_cell.angle_alpha   90.00
_cell.angle_beta   90.00
_cell.angle_gamma   90.00
#
_symmetry.space_group_name_H-M   'P 1'
#
loop_
_entity.id
_entity.type
_entity.pdbx_description
1 polymer ?
#
loop_
_entity_poly.entity_id
_entity_poly.type
_entity_poly.pdbx_seq_one_letter_code
_entity_poly.pdbx_strand_id
1 'polypeptide(L)'
;MTPLALAQGNGDAHYFSGGKRVELRASSDWVAVKVKPGKNTAGVKAGMRNRLAVRQDVDGIENPAAGVVVQKIETRSPQYRTKAQVVTDATAVEGVERKLRTFQNGDLAPVVDTGELCVRFAEDLTLEEVTRRLAEVGAKIIRPLGDFAPNGYLAGVDKDGDAIAAANALYGKPGVIYSHPNLIHPKKKSFVPNDPFYNQQWHLNNDGTNGTAGGTVGEDIDAERA
;
A
#
# COMPACT_ATOMS: atom_id res chain seq x y z
N MET A 1 32.68 -7.72 5.36
CA MET A 1 31.32 -7.59 5.93
C MET A 1 30.37 -8.36 5.02
N THR A 2 29.81 -9.46 5.52
CA THR A 2 28.84 -10.27 4.78
C THR A 2 27.51 -9.51 4.73
N PRO A 3 26.90 -9.28 3.56
CA PRO A 3 25.58 -8.68 3.52
C PRO A 3 24.62 -9.57 4.32
N LEU A 4 23.80 -8.94 5.17
CA LEU A 4 22.78 -9.63 5.95
C LEU A 4 21.86 -10.33 4.96
N ALA A 5 21.89 -11.66 4.93
CA ALA A 5 20.96 -12.45 4.15
C ALA A 5 19.55 -12.17 4.69
N LEU A 6 18.79 -11.33 3.98
CA LEU A 6 17.39 -11.10 4.25
C LEU A 6 16.67 -12.44 4.10
N ALA A 7 16.27 -13.02 5.23
CA ALA A 7 15.59 -14.30 5.28
C ALA A 7 14.36 -14.27 4.38
N GLN A 8 14.32 -15.16 3.39
CA GLN A 8 13.12 -15.42 2.59
C GLN A 8 12.08 -16.10 3.49
N GLY A 9 11.33 -15.28 4.22
CA GLY A 9 10.18 -15.72 5.01
C GLY A 9 9.04 -16.21 4.13
N ASN A 10 8.08 -16.90 4.76
CA ASN A 10 6.94 -17.66 4.22
C ASN A 10 5.90 -16.83 3.43
N GLY A 11 6.33 -15.80 2.69
CA GLY A 11 5.49 -14.74 2.12
C GLY A 11 5.07 -13.68 3.13
N ASP A 12 4.75 -14.11 4.35
CA ASP A 12 4.38 -13.25 5.48
C ASP A 12 5.52 -12.30 5.89
N ALA A 13 5.15 -11.19 6.52
CA ALA A 13 6.06 -10.18 7.01
C ALA A 13 5.51 -9.53 8.27
N HIS A 14 6.33 -8.68 8.90
CA HIS A 14 5.87 -7.77 9.94
C HIS A 14 6.62 -6.46 9.79
N TYR A 15 6.05 -5.38 10.33
CA TYR A 15 6.72 -4.10 10.44
C TYR A 15 6.40 -3.43 11.76
N PHE A 16 7.13 -2.37 12.10
CA PHE A 16 6.87 -1.58 13.29
C PHE A 16 6.25 -0.22 12.93
N SER A 17 5.21 0.16 13.66
CA SER A 17 4.58 1.48 13.56
C SER A 17 4.08 1.92 14.93
N GLY A 18 4.39 3.15 15.33
CA GLY A 18 3.98 3.70 16.63
C GLY A 18 4.42 2.85 17.83
N GLY A 19 5.60 2.22 17.76
CA GLY A 19 6.11 1.33 18.81
C GLY A 19 5.49 -0.07 18.83
N LYS A 20 4.56 -0.37 17.91
CA LYS A 20 3.85 -1.64 17.86
C LYS A 20 4.28 -2.45 16.64
N ARG A 21 4.39 -3.76 16.84
CA ARG A 21 4.58 -4.73 15.75
C ARG A 21 3.24 -5.00 15.07
N VAL A 22 3.23 -4.91 13.75
CA VAL A 22 2.07 -5.15 12.88
C VAL A 22 2.41 -6.33 11.97
N GLU A 23 1.59 -7.38 12.03
CA GLU A 23 1.74 -8.58 11.20
C GLU A 23 1.09 -8.39 9.83
N LEU A 24 1.74 -8.93 8.79
CA LEU A 24 1.29 -8.91 7.41
C LEU A 24 1.27 -10.34 6.86
N ARG A 25 0.08 -10.83 6.51
CA ARG A 25 -0.09 -12.16 5.90
C ARG A 25 -0.06 -12.06 4.39
N ALA A 26 0.73 -12.88 3.72
CA ALA A 26 0.80 -12.88 2.26
C ALA A 26 -0.56 -13.15 1.63
N SER A 27 -0.85 -12.40 0.56
CA SER A 27 -2.05 -12.60 -0.24
C SER A 27 -1.77 -13.54 -1.40
N SER A 28 -2.55 -14.61 -1.54
CA SER A 28 -2.51 -15.51 -2.70
C SER A 28 -3.38 -15.04 -3.85
N ASP A 29 -4.36 -14.18 -3.58
CA ASP A 29 -5.50 -13.94 -4.47
C ASP A 29 -5.36 -12.64 -5.26
N TRP A 30 -4.20 -11.99 -5.15
CA TRP A 30 -3.93 -10.71 -5.78
C TRP A 30 -2.51 -10.63 -6.33
N VAL A 31 -2.38 -9.98 -7.49
CA VAL A 31 -1.09 -9.59 -8.07
C VAL A 31 -1.00 -8.07 -8.10
N ALA A 32 0.14 -7.53 -7.70
CA ALA A 32 0.45 -6.11 -7.80
C ALA A 32 1.75 -5.92 -8.60
N VAL A 33 1.81 -4.82 -9.36
CA VAL A 33 2.97 -4.46 -10.17
C VAL A 33 3.28 -2.97 -10.04
N LYS A 34 4.57 -2.65 -10.13
CA LYS A 34 5.06 -1.29 -10.34
C LYS A 34 5.11 -1.00 -11.84
N VAL A 35 4.61 0.16 -12.24
CA VAL A 35 4.60 0.65 -13.61
C VAL A 35 5.87 1.46 -13.87
N LYS A 36 6.49 1.26 -15.03
CA LYS A 36 7.69 2.01 -15.45
C LYS A 36 7.39 3.52 -15.47
N PRO A 37 8.35 4.37 -15.08
CA PRO A 37 8.21 5.82 -15.21
C PRO A 37 7.79 6.23 -16.63
N GLY A 38 6.82 7.12 -16.74
CA GLY A 38 6.28 7.62 -18.03
C GLY A 38 5.26 6.70 -18.72
N LYS A 39 4.97 5.51 -18.17
CA LYS A 39 3.87 4.66 -18.65
C LYS A 39 2.59 4.90 -17.82
N ASN A 40 1.44 4.69 -18.44
CA ASN A 40 0.13 4.92 -17.83
C ASN A 40 -0.36 3.66 -17.08
N THR A 41 -0.81 3.82 -15.82
CA THR A 41 -1.39 2.73 -15.00
C THR A 41 -2.63 2.11 -15.64
N ALA A 42 -3.49 2.91 -16.27
CA ALA A 42 -4.73 2.41 -16.88
C ALA A 42 -4.44 1.45 -18.04
N GLY A 43 -3.42 1.77 -18.85
CA GLY A 43 -2.96 0.90 -19.95
C GLY A 43 -2.39 -0.42 -19.43
N VAL A 44 -1.57 -0.36 -18.38
CA VAL A 44 -1.04 -1.58 -17.73
C VAL A 44 -2.14 -2.42 -17.12
N LYS A 45 -3.12 -1.81 -16.42
CA LYS A 45 -4.29 -2.52 -15.87
C LYS A 45 -5.09 -3.22 -16.97
N ALA A 46 -5.37 -2.54 -18.08
CA ALA A 46 -6.07 -3.14 -19.21
C ALA A 46 -5.28 -4.32 -19.80
N GLY A 47 -3.96 -4.18 -19.97
CA GLY A 47 -3.08 -5.26 -20.43
C GLY A 47 -3.07 -6.47 -19.49
N MET A 48 -2.99 -6.23 -18.18
CA MET A 48 -3.11 -7.28 -17.16
C MET A 48 -4.48 -7.96 -17.21
N ARG A 49 -5.58 -7.20 -17.31
CA ARG A 49 -6.93 -7.76 -17.39
C ARG A 49 -7.08 -8.72 -18.57
N ASN A 50 -6.59 -8.32 -19.74
CA ASN A 50 -6.68 -9.12 -20.96
C ASN A 50 -5.84 -10.41 -20.87
N ARG A 51 -4.69 -10.36 -20.20
CA ARG A 51 -3.73 -11.47 -20.18
C ARG A 51 -3.96 -12.49 -19.06
N LEU A 52 -4.55 -12.05 -17.94
CA LEU A 52 -4.60 -12.81 -16.69
C LEU A 52 -5.93 -13.55 -16.42
N ALA A 53 -6.89 -13.53 -17.36
CA ALA A 53 -8.21 -14.13 -17.18
C ALA A 53 -8.86 -13.74 -15.84
N VAL A 54 -8.82 -12.45 -15.52
CA VAL A 54 -9.23 -11.93 -14.21
C VAL A 54 -10.75 -11.87 -14.09
N ARG A 55 -11.23 -12.07 -12.86
CA ARG A 55 -12.61 -11.84 -12.44
C ARG A 55 -13.05 -10.42 -12.85
N GLN A 56 -14.03 -10.32 -13.75
CA GLN A 56 -14.51 -9.02 -14.27
C GLN A 56 -15.37 -8.24 -13.27
N ASP A 57 -15.89 -8.91 -12.25
CA ASP A 57 -16.71 -8.35 -11.18
C ASP A 57 -15.89 -7.66 -10.08
N VAL A 58 -14.56 -7.87 -10.03
CA VAL A 58 -13.68 -7.16 -9.11
C VAL A 58 -12.77 -6.23 -9.89
N ASP A 59 -13.10 -4.94 -9.83
CA ASP A 59 -12.26 -3.93 -10.47
C ASP A 59 -10.91 -3.83 -9.74
N GLY A 60 -9.83 -3.87 -10.52
CA GLY A 60 -8.47 -3.72 -10.00
C GLY A 60 -8.24 -2.30 -9.46
N ILE A 61 -7.29 -2.16 -8.55
CA ILE A 61 -6.92 -0.84 -8.00
C ILE A 61 -5.79 -0.25 -8.82
N GLU A 62 -5.90 1.04 -9.12
CA GLU A 62 -4.82 1.84 -9.66
C GLU A 62 -4.42 2.91 -8.64
N ASN A 63 -3.12 3.13 -8.51
CA ASN A 63 -2.57 4.28 -7.84
C ASN A 63 -1.56 4.95 -8.79
N PRO A 64 -2.01 5.91 -9.62
CA PRO A 64 -1.15 6.62 -10.57
C PRO A 64 0.01 7.35 -9.88
N ALA A 65 -0.22 7.94 -8.71
CA ALA A 65 0.80 8.68 -7.96
C ALA A 65 1.95 7.77 -7.51
N ALA A 66 1.65 6.53 -7.13
CA ALA A 66 2.66 5.53 -6.77
C ALA A 66 3.12 4.67 -7.97
N GLY A 67 2.51 4.81 -9.14
CA GLY A 67 2.72 3.94 -10.30
C GLY A 67 2.40 2.48 -9.99
N VAL A 68 1.34 2.20 -9.24
CA VAL A 68 0.98 0.83 -8.82
C VAL A 68 -0.34 0.40 -9.45
N VAL A 69 -0.36 -0.83 -9.96
CA VAL A 69 -1.57 -1.50 -10.44
C VAL A 69 -1.74 -2.82 -9.68
N VAL A 70 -2.96 -3.08 -9.23
CA VAL A 70 -3.32 -4.27 -8.44
C VAL A 70 -4.51 -4.95 -9.09
N GLN A 71 -4.44 -6.25 -9.30
CA GLN A 71 -5.51 -7.03 -9.91
C GLN A 71 -5.79 -8.30 -9.12
N LYS A 72 -7.07 -8.60 -8.90
CA LYS A 72 -7.51 -9.85 -8.27
C LYS A 72 -7.34 -11.00 -9.25
N ILE A 73 -6.85 -12.13 -8.77
CA ILE A 73 -6.60 -13.32 -9.57
C ILE A 73 -7.55 -14.43 -9.15
N GLU A 74 -8.07 -15.18 -10.11
CA GLU A 74 -8.90 -16.36 -9.84
C GLU A 74 -8.05 -17.61 -9.98
N THR A 75 -7.70 -18.23 -8.85
CA THR A 75 -6.86 -19.44 -8.83
C THR A 75 -7.66 -20.72 -8.61
N ARG A 76 -9.00 -20.64 -8.57
CA ARG A 76 -9.87 -21.72 -8.08
C ARG A 76 -10.61 -22.53 -9.14
N SER A 77 -10.64 -22.15 -10.42
CA SER A 77 -11.24 -23.02 -11.42
C SER A 77 -10.21 -23.94 -12.11
N PRO A 78 -10.61 -25.14 -12.55
CA PRO A 78 -9.68 -26.17 -13.06
C PRO A 78 -8.91 -25.78 -14.33
N GLN A 79 -9.36 -24.74 -15.04
CA GLN A 79 -8.72 -24.17 -16.24
C GLN A 79 -7.63 -23.11 -15.93
N TYR A 80 -7.36 -22.81 -14.66
CA TYR A 80 -6.65 -21.58 -14.28
C TYR A 80 -5.19 -21.80 -13.88
N ARG A 81 -4.37 -20.81 -14.26
CA ARG A 81 -2.91 -20.75 -14.11
C ARG A 81 -2.50 -20.73 -12.64
N THR A 82 -1.34 -21.32 -12.31
CA THR A 82 -0.75 -21.21 -10.98
C THR A 82 -0.43 -19.74 -10.66
N LYS A 83 -0.37 -19.34 -9.38
CA LYS A 83 0.03 -17.98 -8.99
C LYS A 83 1.36 -17.57 -9.63
N ALA A 84 2.31 -18.51 -9.74
CA ALA A 84 3.58 -18.26 -10.40
C ALA A 84 3.42 -17.89 -11.88
N GLN A 85 2.58 -18.62 -12.63
CA GLN A 85 2.27 -18.30 -14.02
C GLN A 85 1.57 -16.95 -14.16
N VAL A 86 0.59 -16.66 -13.29
CA VAL A 86 -0.13 -15.37 -13.27
C VAL A 86 0.83 -14.21 -13.00
N VAL A 87 1.78 -14.38 -12.07
CA VAL A 87 2.81 -13.38 -11.79
C VAL A 87 3.74 -13.21 -13.00
N THR A 88 4.19 -14.30 -13.63
CA THR A 88 5.01 -14.24 -14.84
C THR A 88 4.31 -13.47 -15.96
N ASP A 89 3.04 -13.77 -16.22
CA ASP A 89 2.24 -13.09 -17.22
C ASP A 89 2.03 -11.61 -16.89
N ALA A 90 1.76 -11.30 -15.62
CA ALA A 90 1.61 -9.92 -15.17
C ALA A 90 2.89 -9.12 -15.41
N THR A 91 4.05 -9.70 -15.10
CA THR A 91 5.36 -9.06 -15.32
C THR A 91 5.75 -8.94 -16.79
N ALA A 92 5.12 -9.72 -17.68
CA ALA A 92 5.33 -9.65 -19.12
C ALA A 92 4.47 -8.58 -19.82
N VAL A 93 3.53 -7.93 -19.12
CA VAL A 93 2.73 -6.84 -19.67
C VAL A 93 3.62 -5.63 -19.96
N GLU A 94 3.47 -5.03 -21.15
CA GLU A 94 4.23 -3.85 -21.51
C GLU A 94 3.99 -2.71 -20.51
N GLY A 95 5.08 -2.08 -20.06
CA GLY A 95 5.01 -0.99 -19.08
C GLY A 95 5.12 -1.44 -17.64
N VAL A 96 5.15 -2.75 -17.34
CA VAL A 96 5.48 -3.25 -16.01
C VAL A 96 6.98 -3.20 -15.76
N GLU A 97 7.37 -2.64 -14.62
CA GLU A 97 8.76 -2.59 -14.14
C GLU A 97 9.11 -3.84 -13.33
N ARG A 98 8.29 -4.15 -12.31
CA ARG A 98 8.50 -5.28 -11.40
C ARG A 98 7.22 -5.70 -10.71
N LYS A 99 7.21 -6.94 -10.17
CA LYS A 99 6.15 -7.40 -9.26
C LYS A 99 6.30 -6.76 -7.89
N LEU A 100 5.17 -6.57 -7.20
CA LEU A 100 5.12 -6.08 -5.82
C LEU A 100 4.50 -7.14 -4.91
N ARG A 101 4.84 -7.09 -3.63
CA ARG A 101 4.26 -8.00 -2.62
C ARG A 101 2.89 -7.48 -2.22
N THR A 102 1.97 -8.41 -2.01
CA THR A 102 0.59 -8.16 -1.58
C THR A 102 0.31 -8.91 -0.29
N PHE A 103 -0.40 -8.27 0.62
CA PHE A 103 -0.79 -8.82 1.92
C PHE A 103 -2.30 -8.72 2.13
N GLN A 104 -2.85 -9.64 2.90
CA GLN A 104 -4.27 -9.70 3.22
C GLN A 104 -4.73 -8.43 3.94
N ASN A 105 -5.97 -8.00 3.66
CA ASN A 105 -6.59 -6.80 4.22
C ASN A 105 -8.08 -7.04 4.53
N GLY A 106 -8.38 -8.18 5.16
CA GLY A 106 -9.76 -8.66 5.32
C GLY A 106 -10.45 -8.83 3.96
N ASP A 107 -11.67 -8.31 3.85
CA ASP A 107 -12.48 -8.37 2.62
C ASP A 107 -12.10 -7.27 1.59
N LEU A 108 -11.18 -6.38 1.95
CA LEU A 108 -10.72 -5.31 1.07
C LEU A 108 -9.58 -5.78 0.16
N ALA A 109 -9.28 -4.95 -0.84
CA ALA A 109 -8.08 -5.12 -1.65
C ALA A 109 -6.81 -5.12 -0.79
N PRO A 110 -5.74 -5.80 -1.24
CA PRO A 110 -4.59 -6.13 -0.42
C PRO A 110 -3.78 -4.90 -0.06
N VAL A 111 -3.08 -4.96 1.07
CA VAL A 111 -1.99 -4.04 1.35
C VAL A 111 -0.86 -4.33 0.37
N VAL A 112 -0.28 -3.28 -0.22
CA VAL A 112 0.80 -3.41 -1.22
C VAL A 112 2.10 -2.83 -0.67
N ASP A 113 3.16 -3.63 -0.74
CA ASP A 113 4.53 -3.16 -0.54
C ASP A 113 5.02 -2.45 -1.80
N THR A 114 5.34 -1.16 -1.67
CA THR A 114 5.82 -0.34 -2.79
C THR A 114 7.30 -0.59 -3.11
N GLY A 115 8.04 -1.27 -2.23
CA GLY A 115 9.50 -1.31 -2.27
C GLY A 115 10.14 0.01 -1.82
N GLU A 116 9.41 0.82 -1.07
CA GLU A 116 9.88 2.09 -0.51
C GLU A 116 9.69 2.08 1.01
N LEU A 117 10.48 2.88 1.72
CA LEU A 117 10.40 3.07 3.16
C LEU A 117 10.53 4.56 3.50
N CYS A 118 9.84 4.98 4.55
CA CYS A 118 10.01 6.29 5.15
C CYS A 118 10.85 6.14 6.41
N VAL A 119 11.92 6.93 6.49
CA VAL A 119 12.83 6.92 7.63
C VAL A 119 13.15 8.34 8.05
N ARG A 120 13.28 8.58 9.35
CA ARG A 120 13.81 9.82 9.89
C ARG A 120 14.98 9.53 10.80
N PHE A 121 16.07 10.25 10.59
CA PHE A 121 17.27 10.19 11.39
C PHE A 121 17.33 11.37 12.37
N ALA A 122 18.15 11.23 13.41
CA ALA A 122 18.45 12.33 14.31
C ALA A 122 19.15 13.46 13.54
N GLU A 123 18.90 14.71 13.92
CA GLU A 123 19.31 15.90 13.14
C GLU A 123 20.84 16.12 13.13
N ASP A 124 21.55 15.50 14.06
CA ASP A 124 23.01 15.52 14.15
C ASP A 124 23.69 14.55 13.16
N LEU A 125 22.95 13.62 12.56
CA LEU A 125 23.47 12.72 11.53
C LEU A 125 23.59 13.42 10.18
N THR A 126 24.79 13.35 9.61
CA THR A 126 25.10 13.92 8.31
C THR A 126 24.45 13.13 7.17
N LEU A 127 24.22 13.79 6.02
CA LEU A 127 23.68 13.12 4.83
C LEU A 127 24.54 11.93 4.37
N GLU A 128 25.87 12.00 4.54
CA GLU A 128 26.79 10.91 4.20
C GLU A 128 26.55 9.69 5.09
N GLU A 129 26.41 9.89 6.41
CA GLU A 129 26.10 8.81 7.34
C GLU A 129 24.72 8.21 7.11
N VAL A 130 23.72 9.05 6.82
CA VAL A 130 22.38 8.61 6.44
C VAL A 130 22.43 7.74 5.19
N THR A 131 23.13 8.20 4.15
CA THR A 131 23.27 7.47 2.89
C THR A 131 23.99 6.14 3.09
N ARG A 132 25.04 6.11 3.91
CA ARG A 132 25.76 4.88 4.27
C ARG A 132 24.84 3.89 4.98
N ARG A 133 24.10 4.32 5.99
CA ARG A 133 23.16 3.47 6.75
C ARG A 133 22.04 2.91 5.87
N LEU A 134 21.52 3.71 4.93
CA LEU A 134 20.55 3.25 3.94
C LEU A 134 21.16 2.22 3.00
N ALA A 135 22.38 2.44 2.52
CA ALA A 135 23.09 1.50 1.66
C ALA A 135 23.37 0.15 2.36
N GLU A 136 23.66 0.15 3.66
CA GLU A 136 23.84 -1.07 4.47
C GLU A 136 22.60 -1.97 4.47
N VAL A 137 21.40 -1.38 4.32
CA VAL A 137 20.12 -2.12 4.23
C VAL A 137 19.60 -2.25 2.79
N GLY A 138 20.43 -1.91 1.79
CA GLY A 138 20.08 -2.02 0.37
C GLY A 138 19.09 -0.97 -0.13
N ALA A 139 18.97 0.16 0.57
CA ALA A 139 18.09 1.27 0.21
C ALA A 139 18.87 2.51 -0.26
N LYS A 140 18.23 3.33 -1.09
CA LYS A 140 18.77 4.61 -1.59
C LYS A 140 17.75 5.71 -1.41
N ILE A 141 18.21 6.93 -1.14
CA ILE A 141 17.33 8.09 -1.00
C ILE A 141 16.65 8.37 -2.36
N ILE A 142 15.32 8.45 -2.34
CA ILE A 142 14.53 8.92 -3.48
C ILE A 142 14.34 10.43 -3.37
N ARG A 143 13.89 10.90 -2.19
CA ARG A 143 13.67 12.32 -1.91
C ARG A 143 13.59 12.61 -0.41
N PRO A 144 13.86 13.85 0.02
CA PRO A 144 13.53 14.29 1.37
C PRO A 144 12.01 14.33 1.60
N LEU A 145 11.59 14.21 2.85
CA LEU A 145 10.20 14.35 3.29
C LEU A 145 9.78 15.81 3.52
N GLY A 146 10.74 16.73 3.57
CA GLY A 146 10.51 18.17 3.73
C GLY A 146 10.47 18.62 5.20
N ASP A 147 10.02 19.85 5.43
CA ASP A 147 10.23 20.58 6.67
C ASP A 147 9.50 19.98 7.89
N PHE A 148 8.39 19.25 7.67
CA PHE A 148 7.66 18.56 8.74
C PHE A 148 8.40 17.35 9.31
N ALA A 149 9.40 16.85 8.58
CA ALA A 149 10.25 15.73 9.00
C ALA A 149 11.70 16.04 8.62
N PRO A 150 12.38 16.95 9.36
CA PRO A 150 13.78 17.27 9.11
C PRO A 150 14.64 16.02 9.30
N ASN A 151 15.62 15.86 8.41
CA ASN A 151 16.42 14.63 8.25
C ASN A 151 15.57 13.37 7.99
N GLY A 152 14.39 13.56 7.41
CA GLY A 152 13.46 12.52 6.97
C GLY A 152 13.54 12.29 5.47
N TYR A 153 13.51 11.02 5.07
CA TYR A 153 13.68 10.60 3.68
C TYR A 153 12.65 9.53 3.30
N LEU A 154 12.18 9.64 2.06
CA LEU A 154 11.64 8.50 1.33
C LEU A 154 12.83 7.80 0.65
N ALA A 155 13.05 6.54 0.99
CA ALA A 155 14.06 5.69 0.40
C ALA A 155 13.42 4.53 -0.36
N GLY A 156 14.11 4.02 -1.38
CA GLY A 156 13.67 2.88 -2.18
C GLY A 156 14.71 1.78 -2.17
N VAL A 157 14.25 0.54 -2.19
CA VAL A 157 15.12 -0.62 -2.44
C VAL A 157 15.17 -0.94 -3.93
N ASP A 158 16.23 -1.62 -4.36
CA ASP A 158 16.34 -2.12 -5.73
C ASP A 158 15.26 -3.22 -6.00
N LYS A 159 15.09 -3.64 -7.26
CA LYS A 159 13.97 -4.49 -7.71
C LYS A 159 13.78 -5.82 -6.94
N ASP A 160 14.85 -6.35 -6.37
CA ASP A 160 14.85 -7.62 -5.62
C ASP A 160 14.96 -7.40 -4.11
N GLY A 161 14.99 -6.14 -3.65
CA GLY A 161 15.09 -5.79 -2.25
C GLY A 161 13.76 -5.93 -1.51
N ASP A 162 13.86 -5.98 -0.17
CA ASP A 162 12.72 -6.04 0.73
C ASP A 162 12.68 -4.77 1.59
N ALA A 163 11.77 -3.85 1.24
CA ALA A 163 11.65 -2.58 1.94
C ALA A 163 11.11 -2.73 3.38
N ILE A 164 10.31 -3.77 3.64
CA ILE A 164 9.84 -4.08 4.99
C ILE A 164 11.03 -4.54 5.84
N ALA A 165 11.86 -5.43 5.31
CA ALA A 165 13.02 -5.89 6.04
C ALA A 165 14.08 -4.79 6.22
N ALA A 166 14.30 -3.94 5.22
CA ALA A 166 15.16 -2.77 5.34
C ALA A 166 14.64 -1.79 6.41
N ALA A 167 13.33 -1.53 6.45
CA ALA A 167 12.72 -0.68 7.46
C ALA A 167 12.90 -1.27 8.87
N ASN A 168 12.70 -2.58 9.03
CA ASN A 168 12.90 -3.28 10.30
C ASN A 168 14.36 -3.28 10.75
N ALA A 169 15.31 -3.39 9.82
CA ALA A 169 16.74 -3.36 10.14
C ALA A 169 17.19 -2.00 10.70
N LEU A 170 16.54 -0.92 10.27
CA LEU A 170 16.76 0.44 10.78
C LEU A 170 15.96 0.74 12.04
N TYR A 171 14.82 0.07 12.24
CA TYR A 171 13.96 0.30 13.39
C TYR A 171 14.70 0.04 14.71
N GLY A 172 14.67 1.02 15.61
CA GLY A 172 15.33 0.96 16.93
C GLY A 172 16.86 1.13 16.90
N LYS A 173 17.46 1.43 15.75
CA LYS A 173 18.90 1.75 15.69
C LYS A 173 19.20 3.12 16.32
N PRO A 174 20.36 3.31 16.98
CA PRO A 174 20.77 4.60 17.50
C PRO A 174 20.76 5.69 16.41
N GLY A 175 20.13 6.83 16.69
CA GLY A 175 19.99 7.92 15.74
C GLY A 175 18.92 7.72 14.66
N VAL A 176 18.12 6.64 14.72
CA VAL A 176 16.90 6.50 13.90
C VAL A 176 15.69 6.85 14.76
N ILE A 177 14.98 7.92 14.40
CA ILE A 177 13.80 8.40 15.11
C ILE A 177 12.60 7.51 14.79
N TYR A 178 12.39 7.21 13.51
CA TYR A 178 11.43 6.21 13.06
C TYR A 178 11.87 5.61 11.73
N SER A 179 11.39 4.40 11.46
CA SER A 179 11.57 3.69 10.20
C SER A 179 10.35 2.79 9.97
N HIS A 180 9.66 2.97 8.85
CA HIS A 180 8.53 2.15 8.48
C HIS A 180 8.47 1.95 6.96
N PRO A 181 7.98 0.80 6.48
CA PRO A 181 7.73 0.62 5.06
C PRO A 181 6.67 1.63 4.57
N ASN A 182 6.78 2.03 3.31
CA ASN A 182 5.77 2.85 2.63
C ASN A 182 4.77 1.89 1.97
N LEU A 183 3.70 1.56 2.69
CA LEU A 183 2.67 0.62 2.23
C LEU A 183 1.46 1.36 1.67
N ILE A 184 0.85 0.83 0.62
CA ILE A 184 -0.48 1.26 0.18
C ILE A 184 -1.50 0.42 0.95
N HIS A 185 -2.30 1.08 1.78
CA HIS A 185 -3.43 0.48 2.49
C HIS A 185 -4.76 0.88 1.82
N PRO A 186 -5.40 -0.01 1.05
CA PRO A 186 -6.73 0.26 0.53
C PRO A 186 -7.74 0.49 1.66
N LYS A 187 -8.54 1.55 1.51
CA LYS A 187 -9.61 1.91 2.45
C LYS A 187 -10.96 1.65 1.81
N LYS A 188 -11.93 1.22 2.61
CA LYS A 188 -13.34 1.20 2.20
C LYS A 188 -13.85 2.64 2.17
N LYS A 189 -14.44 3.05 1.06
CA LYS A 189 -15.25 4.28 1.04
C LYS A 189 -16.55 4.00 1.80
N SER A 190 -16.86 4.83 2.78
CA SER A 190 -18.15 4.84 3.47
C SER A 190 -18.79 6.18 3.18
N PHE A 191 -20.02 6.15 2.67
CA PHE A 191 -20.83 7.35 2.46
C PHE A 191 -21.67 7.68 3.70
N VAL A 192 -22.00 6.67 4.49
CA VAL A 192 -22.67 6.82 5.79
C VAL A 192 -21.62 6.79 6.91
N PRO A 193 -21.58 7.80 7.79
CA PRO A 193 -20.76 7.78 9.00
C PRO A 193 -21.12 6.60 9.89
N ASN A 194 -20.12 6.01 10.54
CA ASN A 194 -20.31 4.92 11.50
C ASN A 194 -20.54 5.43 12.94
N ASP A 195 -20.94 6.69 13.10
CA ASP A 195 -21.33 7.29 14.38
C ASP A 195 -22.69 6.71 14.81
N PRO A 196 -22.80 6.06 15.98
CA PRO A 196 -24.07 5.55 16.50
C PRO A 196 -25.17 6.61 16.61
N PHE A 197 -24.79 7.88 16.72
CA PHE A 197 -25.71 9.02 16.78
C PHE A 197 -25.96 9.68 15.42
N TYR A 198 -25.41 9.16 14.32
CA TYR A 198 -25.62 9.73 12.99
C TYR A 198 -27.11 9.87 12.65
N ASN A 199 -27.92 8.87 13.00
CA ASN A 199 -29.36 8.90 12.81
C ASN A 199 -30.08 9.98 13.64
N GLN A 200 -29.41 10.63 14.60
CA GLN A 200 -29.94 11.76 15.37
C GLN A 200 -29.47 13.11 14.82
N GLN A 201 -28.51 13.13 13.89
CA GLN A 201 -27.94 14.33 13.30
C GLN A 201 -28.77 14.76 12.09
N TRP A 202 -30.00 15.23 12.35
CA TRP A 202 -30.95 15.68 11.32
C TRP A 202 -30.31 16.66 10.32
N HIS A 203 -29.42 17.54 10.77
CA HIS A 203 -28.79 18.54 9.91
C HIS A 203 -27.83 17.95 8.86
N LEU A 204 -27.47 16.67 8.93
CA LEU A 204 -26.61 15.99 7.93
C LEU A 204 -27.40 15.19 6.89
N ASN A 205 -28.43 14.50 7.34
CA ASN A 205 -29.36 13.72 6.52
C ASN A 205 -30.67 13.57 7.30
N ASN A 206 -31.74 14.19 6.81
CA ASN A 206 -33.05 14.27 7.42
C ASN A 206 -34.06 13.51 6.56
N ASP A 207 -34.29 12.25 6.93
CA ASP A 207 -35.29 11.39 6.30
C ASP A 207 -36.65 11.47 7.01
N GLY A 208 -36.81 12.40 7.95
CA GLY A 208 -38.00 12.58 8.78
C GLY A 208 -38.09 11.62 9.97
N THR A 209 -37.10 10.74 10.17
CA THR A 209 -37.05 9.79 11.29
C THR A 209 -36.06 10.20 12.38
N ASN A 210 -35.30 11.27 12.16
CA ASN A 210 -34.30 11.77 13.09
C ASN A 210 -34.94 12.38 14.35
N GLY A 211 -34.98 11.61 15.44
CA GLY A 211 -35.42 12.07 16.77
C GLY A 211 -36.95 12.10 16.96
N THR A 212 -37.38 12.47 18.18
CA THR A 212 -38.77 12.31 18.65
C THR A 212 -39.78 13.27 18.01
N ALA A 213 -39.30 14.34 17.36
CA ALA A 213 -40.14 15.31 16.68
C ALA A 213 -40.12 15.19 15.15
N GLY A 214 -39.17 14.42 14.58
CA GLY A 214 -38.96 14.27 13.13
C GLY A 214 -38.76 15.62 12.43
N GLY A 215 -37.53 15.93 12.00
CA GLY A 215 -37.32 17.10 11.15
C GLY A 215 -38.15 17.01 9.85
N THR A 216 -38.41 18.12 9.18
CA THR A 216 -39.03 18.08 7.84
C THR A 216 -38.06 17.39 6.89
N VAL A 217 -38.52 16.33 6.21
CA VAL A 217 -37.71 15.56 5.24
C VAL A 217 -37.02 16.50 4.24
N GLY A 218 -35.70 16.36 4.08
CA GLY A 218 -34.90 17.15 3.14
C GLY A 218 -34.54 18.57 3.60
N GLU A 219 -34.94 18.99 4.80
CA GLU A 219 -34.44 20.23 5.43
C GLU A 219 -33.11 19.96 6.14
N ASP A 220 -32.10 19.60 5.35
CA ASP A 220 -30.73 19.30 5.78
C ASP A 220 -29.72 19.78 4.72
N ILE A 221 -28.42 19.52 4.92
CA ILE A 221 -27.36 19.94 4.01
C ILE A 221 -27.05 18.93 2.88
N ASP A 222 -27.84 17.86 2.76
CA ASP A 222 -27.70 16.76 1.81
C ASP A 222 -26.29 16.12 1.84
N ALA A 223 -25.73 15.88 3.04
CA ALA A 223 -24.32 15.51 3.21
C ALA A 223 -23.95 14.19 2.49
N GLU A 224 -24.90 13.28 2.27
CA GLU A 224 -24.69 12.01 1.57
C GLU A 224 -24.62 12.13 0.04
N ARG A 225 -25.00 13.28 -0.54
CA ARG A 225 -25.01 13.52 -1.99
C ARG A 225 -23.72 14.14 -2.53
N ALA A 226 -22.73 14.40 -1.67
CA ALA A 226 -21.47 15.07 -1.98
C ALA A 226 -20.37 14.15 -2.56
#